data_AF-A0A7J7JCH4-F1
#
_entry.id   AF-A0A7J7JCH4-F1
#
_cell.length_a   1.000
_cell.length_b   1.000
_cell.length_c   1.000
_cell.angle_alpha   90.00
_cell.angle_beta   90.00
_cell.angle_gamma   90.00
#
_symmetry.space_group_name_H-M   'P 1'
#
loop_
_entity.id
_entity.type
_entity.pdbx_description
1 polymer ?
#
loop_
_entity_poly.entity_id
_entity_poly.type
_entity_poly.pdbx_seq_one_letter_code
_entity_poly.pdbx_strand_id
1 'polypeptide(L)'
;MVFAAIGAFVTIGLCFIFYIMYGQIFLDETYLYHITRKDIQHNFSIYFYPLRISEQFAPIFSSIIGLSAFLPQLGATLTFTYKYYRDLPFCWFIITLAFVTFNKVCTSQYFLWYLCLLPLILPSLKLSIKEASLMFVLWLAAQGVGFCRLTIMNIITMTYWA
;
A
#
# COMPACT_ATOMS: atom_id res chain seq x y z
N MET A 1 16.41 -16.68 -15.07
CA MET A 1 15.41 -16.93 -16.14
C MET A 1 14.55 -18.15 -15.83
N VAL A 2 15.11 -19.32 -15.50
CA VAL A 2 14.35 -20.53 -15.14
C VAL A 2 13.38 -20.31 -13.97
N PHE A 3 13.83 -19.71 -12.87
CA PHE A 3 12.95 -19.41 -11.72
C PHE A 3 11.74 -18.54 -12.09
N ALA A 4 11.95 -17.49 -12.88
CA ALA A 4 10.88 -16.62 -13.33
C ALA A 4 9.88 -17.36 -14.23
N ALA A 5 10.36 -18.21 -15.13
CA ALA A 5 9.51 -19.04 -16.00
C ALA A 5 8.68 -20.04 -15.19
N ILE A 6 9.28 -20.74 -14.21
CA ILE A 6 8.56 -21.67 -13.33
C ILE A 6 7.52 -20.91 -12.50
N GLY A 7 7.90 -19.78 -11.90
CA GLY A 7 6.98 -18.94 -11.11
C GLY A 7 5.79 -18.45 -11.94
N ALA A 8 6.04 -17.98 -13.17
CA ALA A 8 4.97 -17.58 -14.09
C ALA A 8 4.07 -18.76 -14.47
N PHE A 9 4.65 -19.91 -14.82
CA PHE A 9 3.89 -21.12 -15.16
C PHE A 9 2.99 -21.57 -14.01
N VAL A 10 3.52 -21.66 -12.79
CA VAL A 10 2.74 -22.05 -11.60
C VAL A 10 1.64 -21.03 -11.32
N THR A 11 1.94 -19.74 -11.42
CA THR A 11 0.95 -18.67 -11.16
C THR A 11 -0.20 -18.73 -12.17
N ILE A 12 0.12 -18.81 -13.47
CA ILE A 12 -0.89 -18.90 -14.54
C ILE A 12 -1.69 -20.20 -14.42
N GLY A 13 -1.03 -21.32 -14.14
CA GLY A 13 -1.67 -22.62 -13.93
C GLY A 13 -2.67 -22.59 -12.77
N LEU A 14 -2.30 -22.01 -11.62
CA LEU A 14 -3.19 -21.85 -10.48
C LEU A 14 -4.35 -20.90 -10.77
N CYS A 15 -4.10 -19.78 -11.45
CA CYS A 15 -5.17 -18.87 -11.90
C CYS A 15 -6.19 -19.60 -12.77
N PHE A 16 -5.73 -20.42 -13.72
CA PHE A 16 -6.60 -21.20 -14.60
C PHE A 16 -7.41 -22.22 -13.82
N ILE A 17 -6.76 -22.99 -12.92
CA ILE A 17 -7.44 -23.98 -12.08
C ILE A 17 -8.55 -23.33 -11.25
N PHE A 18 -8.26 -22.23 -10.55
CA PHE A 18 -9.26 -21.55 -9.72
C PHE A 18 -10.37 -20.88 -10.54
N TYR A 19 -10.06 -20.39 -11.75
CA TYR A 19 -11.09 -19.91 -12.66
C TYR A 19 -12.05 -21.04 -13.09
N ILE A 20 -11.55 -22.25 -13.35
CA ILE A 20 -12.42 -23.39 -13.67
C ILE A 20 -13.29 -23.79 -12.47
N MET A 21 -12.77 -23.71 -11.25
CA MET A 21 -13.51 -24.08 -10.02
C MET A 21 -14.58 -23.05 -9.62
N TYR A 22 -14.27 -21.76 -9.72
CA TYR A 22 -15.07 -20.68 -9.12
C TYR A 22 -15.60 -19.65 -10.13
N GLY A 23 -15.20 -19.75 -11.40
CA GLY A 23 -15.64 -18.86 -12.48
C GLY A 23 -15.22 -17.40 -12.27
N GLN A 24 -16.10 -16.49 -12.69
CA GLN A 24 -15.86 -15.05 -12.66
C GLN A 24 -15.69 -14.49 -11.24
N ILE A 25 -16.37 -15.08 -10.24
CA ILE A 25 -16.29 -14.67 -8.83
C ILE A 25 -14.86 -14.71 -8.32
N PHE A 26 -14.06 -15.70 -8.76
CA PHE A 26 -12.64 -15.76 -8.39
C PHE A 26 -11.86 -14.55 -8.90
N LEU A 27 -12.05 -14.15 -10.16
CA LEU A 27 -11.34 -13.00 -10.74
C LEU A 27 -11.78 -11.70 -10.08
N ASP A 28 -13.09 -11.55 -9.86
CA ASP A 28 -13.68 -10.37 -9.26
C ASP A 28 -13.13 -10.14 -7.86
N GLU A 29 -13.17 -11.15 -7.00
CA GLU A 29 -12.76 -11.04 -5.59
C GLU A 29 -11.24 -11.09 -5.41
N THR A 30 -10.50 -11.85 -6.21
CA THR A 30 -9.05 -12.04 -6.03
C THR A 30 -8.23 -10.92 -6.65
N TYR A 31 -8.60 -10.44 -7.84
CA TYR A 31 -7.77 -9.51 -8.61
C TYR A 31 -8.46 -8.17 -8.87
N LEU A 32 -9.67 -8.20 -9.43
CA LEU A 32 -10.32 -6.99 -9.93
C LEU A 32 -10.81 -6.08 -8.78
N TYR A 33 -11.18 -6.67 -7.64
CA TYR A 33 -11.58 -5.93 -6.45
C TYR A 33 -10.53 -4.89 -6.04
N HIS A 34 -9.23 -5.22 -6.12
CA HIS A 34 -8.17 -4.28 -5.75
C HIS A 34 -8.06 -3.05 -6.69
N ILE A 35 -8.53 -3.17 -7.93
CA ILE A 35 -8.52 -2.07 -8.90
C ILE A 35 -9.60 -1.05 -8.54
N THR A 36 -10.79 -1.50 -8.14
CA THR A 36 -11.93 -0.62 -7.84
C THR A 36 -11.98 -0.20 -6.38
N ARG A 37 -11.38 -0.98 -5.47
CA ARG A 37 -11.39 -0.72 -4.03
C ARG A 37 -10.88 0.68 -3.70
N LYS A 38 -11.68 1.38 -2.91
CA LYS A 38 -11.35 2.64 -2.21
C LYS A 38 -11.72 2.44 -0.75
N ASP A 39 -10.88 2.95 0.15
CA ASP A 39 -11.19 2.98 1.58
C ASP A 39 -11.18 4.44 2.02
N ILE A 40 -12.34 4.95 2.40
CA ILE A 40 -12.57 6.35 2.78
C ILE A 40 -12.70 6.54 4.30
N GLN A 41 -12.66 5.44 5.06
CA GLN A 41 -12.85 5.46 6.51
C GLN A 41 -11.53 5.23 7.23
N HIS A 42 -10.84 4.12 6.97
CA HIS A 42 -9.70 3.65 7.77
C HIS A 42 -8.39 3.63 6.98
N ASN A 43 -8.15 4.70 6.24
CA ASN A 43 -7.09 4.76 5.26
C ASN A 43 -6.04 5.84 5.59
N PHE A 44 -4.82 5.39 5.83
CA PHE A 44 -3.63 6.20 6.15
C PHE A 44 -2.90 6.69 4.89
N SER A 45 -3.41 6.35 3.69
CA SER A 45 -2.83 6.77 2.43
C SER A 45 -2.85 8.28 2.25
N ILE A 46 -1.85 8.81 1.55
CA ILE A 46 -1.82 10.19 1.06
C ILE A 46 -3.05 10.53 0.18
N TYR A 47 -3.67 9.52 -0.44
CA TYR A 47 -4.85 9.67 -1.29
C TYR A 47 -6.16 9.76 -0.52
N PHE A 48 -6.16 9.55 0.81
CA PHE A 48 -7.38 9.56 1.64
C PHE A 48 -8.25 10.79 1.40
N TYR A 49 -7.66 11.99 1.52
CA TYR A 49 -8.45 13.23 1.53
C TYR A 49 -8.99 13.58 0.14
N PRO A 50 -8.20 13.52 -0.94
CA PRO A 50 -8.71 13.66 -2.30
C PRO A 50 -9.81 12.65 -2.64
N LEU A 51 -9.63 11.36 -2.31
CA LEU A 51 -10.61 10.32 -2.59
C LEU A 51 -11.90 10.52 -1.79
N ARG A 52 -11.82 10.88 -0.51
CA ARG A 52 -13.00 11.09 0.33
C ARG A 52 -13.89 12.22 -0.19
N ILE A 53 -13.31 13.36 -0.56
CA ILE A 53 -14.07 14.51 -1.06
C ILE A 53 -14.65 14.19 -2.44
N SER A 54 -13.82 13.67 -3.34
CA SER A 54 -14.27 13.39 -4.70
C SER A 54 -15.30 12.26 -4.78
N GLU A 55 -15.30 11.29 -3.86
CA GLU A 55 -16.32 10.24 -3.83
C GLU A 55 -17.73 10.82 -3.63
N GLN A 56 -17.85 11.85 -2.80
CA GLN A 56 -19.14 12.47 -2.48
C GLN A 56 -19.65 13.42 -3.58
N PHE A 57 -18.75 14.19 -4.20
CA PHE A 57 -19.14 15.28 -5.11
C PHE A 57 -18.81 15.03 -6.59
N ALA A 58 -17.90 14.10 -6.90
CA ALA A 58 -17.41 13.85 -8.26
C ALA A 58 -16.91 12.39 -8.42
N PRO A 59 -17.80 11.38 -8.43
CA PRO A 59 -17.42 9.96 -8.37
C PRO A 59 -16.53 9.50 -9.53
N ILE A 60 -16.73 10.04 -10.73
CA ILE A 60 -15.86 9.78 -11.89
C ILE A 60 -14.44 10.27 -11.61
N PHE A 61 -14.30 11.48 -11.06
CA PHE A 61 -13.01 12.06 -10.70
C PHE A 61 -12.32 11.27 -9.59
N SER A 62 -13.07 10.78 -8.60
CA SER A 62 -12.56 9.87 -7.57
C SER A 62 -11.97 8.59 -8.18
N SER A 63 -12.64 8.00 -9.17
CA SER A 63 -12.12 6.82 -9.88
C SER A 63 -10.86 7.13 -10.68
N ILE A 64 -10.76 8.31 -11.30
CA ILE A 64 -9.54 8.77 -11.97
C ILE A 64 -8.38 8.91 -10.97
N ILE A 65 -8.61 9.51 -9.80
CA ILE A 65 -7.60 9.60 -8.73
C ILE A 65 -7.20 8.19 -8.26
N GLY A 66 -8.17 7.31 -8.06
CA GLY A 66 -7.94 5.95 -7.62
C GLY A 66 -7.15 5.10 -8.63
N LEU A 67 -7.30 5.37 -9.93
CA LEU A 67 -6.51 4.71 -10.97
C LEU A 67 -5.15 5.36 -11.16
N SER A 68 -5.06 6.69 -11.07
CA SER A 68 -3.79 7.41 -11.24
C SER A 68 -2.79 7.10 -10.12
N ALA A 69 -3.27 6.73 -8.93
CA ALA A 69 -2.43 6.28 -7.82
C ALA A 69 -1.56 5.04 -8.15
N PHE A 70 -1.95 4.21 -9.12
CA PHE A 70 -1.12 3.09 -9.58
C PHE A 70 0.16 3.56 -10.29
N LEU A 71 0.14 4.74 -10.94
CA LEU A 71 1.27 5.24 -11.70
C LEU A 71 2.51 5.56 -10.84
N PRO A 72 2.42 6.41 -9.79
CA PRO A 72 3.57 6.65 -8.92
C PRO A 72 3.97 5.41 -8.13
N GLN A 73 3.01 4.55 -7.76
CA GLN A 73 3.30 3.29 -7.08
C GLN A 73 4.13 2.34 -7.96
N LEU A 74 3.69 2.09 -9.19
CA LEU A 74 4.40 1.24 -10.15
C LEU A 74 5.74 1.87 -10.53
N GLY A 75 5.75 3.17 -10.84
CA GLY A 75 6.96 3.91 -11.22
C GLY A 75 8.03 3.86 -10.14
N ALA A 76 7.68 4.13 -8.87
CA ALA A 76 8.62 4.06 -7.76
C ALA A 76 9.13 2.63 -7.53
N THR A 77 8.23 1.64 -7.53
CA THR A 77 8.59 0.23 -7.32
C THR A 77 9.55 -0.27 -8.40
N LEU A 78 9.27 -0.01 -9.68
CA LEU A 78 10.13 -0.41 -10.79
C LEU A 78 11.47 0.32 -10.76
N THR A 79 11.46 1.62 -10.48
CA THR A 79 12.68 2.44 -10.40
C THR A 79 13.61 1.94 -9.30
N PHE A 80 13.07 1.70 -8.10
CA PHE A 80 13.86 1.19 -6.99
C PHE A 80 14.34 -0.23 -7.21
N THR A 81 13.50 -1.10 -7.80
CA THR A 81 13.92 -2.45 -8.20
C THR A 81 15.12 -2.38 -9.15
N TYR A 82 15.02 -1.60 -10.22
CA TYR A 82 16.10 -1.46 -11.19
C TYR A 82 17.37 -0.84 -10.60
N LYS A 83 17.24 0.10 -9.66
CA LYS A 83 18.39 0.74 -9.02
C LYS A 83 19.09 -0.15 -8.00
N TYR A 84 18.33 -0.97 -7.26
CA TYR A 84 18.83 -1.66 -6.07
C TYR A 84 18.79 -3.20 -6.17
N TYR A 85 18.46 -3.80 -7.31
CA TYR A 85 18.36 -5.27 -7.47
C TYR A 85 19.60 -6.07 -7.03
N ARG A 86 20.79 -5.44 -6.95
CA ARG A 86 22.03 -6.09 -6.51
C ARG A 86 22.13 -6.24 -4.98
N ASP A 87 21.44 -5.41 -4.23
CA ASP A 87 21.33 -5.48 -2.77
C ASP A 87 19.89 -5.90 -2.43
N LEU A 88 19.62 -7.20 -2.43
CA LEU A 88 18.28 -7.75 -2.29
C LEU A 88 17.59 -7.33 -0.98
N PRO A 89 18.22 -7.39 0.21
CA PRO A 89 17.60 -6.92 1.44
C PRO A 89 17.17 -5.45 1.36
N PHE A 90 18.04 -4.57 0.86
CA PHE A 90 17.70 -3.16 0.69
C PHE A 90 16.62 -2.95 -0.37
N CYS A 91 16.71 -3.67 -1.50
CA CYS A 91 15.72 -3.64 -2.56
C CYS A 91 14.33 -4.00 -2.04
N TRP A 92 14.18 -5.13 -1.34
CA TRP A 92 12.91 -5.57 -0.78
C TRP A 92 12.34 -4.56 0.21
N PHE A 93 13.19 -3.99 1.07
CA PHE A 93 12.76 -2.95 1.99
C PHE A 93 12.22 -1.72 1.24
N ILE A 94 12.99 -1.16 0.30
CA ILE A 94 12.65 0.11 -0.34
C ILE A 94 11.46 -0.02 -1.30
N ILE A 95 11.32 -1.16 -2.01
CA ILE A 95 10.16 -1.40 -2.88
C ILE A 95 8.89 -1.59 -2.05
N THR A 96 8.98 -2.25 -0.88
CA THR A 96 7.84 -2.42 0.03
C THR A 96 7.44 -1.09 0.65
N LEU A 97 8.41 -0.28 1.08
CA LEU A 97 8.16 1.06 1.59
C LEU A 97 7.49 1.95 0.52
N ALA A 98 8.00 1.92 -0.71
CA ALA A 98 7.42 2.65 -1.84
C ALA A 98 6.01 2.17 -2.18
N PHE A 99 5.79 0.85 -2.22
CA PHE A 99 4.48 0.25 -2.44
C PHE A 99 3.47 0.75 -1.42
N VAL A 100 3.81 0.74 -0.12
CA VAL A 100 2.93 1.20 0.96
C VAL A 100 2.69 2.71 0.89
N THR A 101 3.74 3.49 0.64
CA THR A 101 3.69 4.97 0.60
C THR A 101 2.75 5.48 -0.50
N PHE A 102 2.80 4.86 -1.67
CA PHE A 102 1.99 5.26 -2.83
C PHE A 102 0.74 4.41 -3.03
N ASN A 103 0.40 3.51 -2.09
CA ASN A 103 -0.85 2.77 -2.19
C ASN A 103 -2.04 3.69 -1.92
N LYS A 104 -3.09 3.62 -2.74
CA LYS A 104 -4.36 4.34 -2.52
C LYS A 104 -5.16 3.84 -1.32
N VAL A 105 -4.97 2.58 -0.91
CA VAL A 105 -5.55 2.00 0.30
C VAL A 105 -4.41 1.52 1.20
N CYS A 106 -4.23 2.18 2.34
CA CYS A 106 -3.20 1.85 3.32
C CYS A 106 -3.85 1.71 4.70
N THR A 107 -3.87 0.50 5.24
CA THR A 107 -4.31 0.23 6.62
C THR A 107 -3.10 0.19 7.56
N SER A 108 -3.34 0.26 8.88
CA SER A 108 -2.25 0.22 9.88
C SER A 108 -1.37 -1.04 9.79
N GLN A 109 -1.90 -2.15 9.28
CA GLN A 109 -1.16 -3.39 9.07
C GLN A 109 0.00 -3.24 8.08
N TYR A 110 -0.14 -2.36 7.07
CA TYR A 110 0.85 -2.23 6.00
C TYR A 110 2.20 -1.74 6.51
N PHE A 111 2.20 -0.98 7.61
CA PHE A 111 3.44 -0.50 8.21
C PHE A 111 4.33 -1.64 8.74
N LEU A 112 3.75 -2.79 9.12
CA LEU A 112 4.53 -3.96 9.54
C LEU A 112 5.31 -4.59 8.38
N TRP A 113 4.89 -4.39 7.13
CA TRP A 113 5.49 -5.05 5.96
C TRP A 113 6.93 -4.59 5.71
N TYR A 114 7.22 -3.30 5.84
CA TYR A 114 8.60 -2.81 5.71
C TYR A 114 9.35 -2.85 7.05
N LEU A 115 8.64 -2.77 8.20
CA LEU A 115 9.28 -2.89 9.50
C LEU A 115 9.88 -4.28 9.74
N CYS A 116 9.26 -5.35 9.24
CA CYS A 116 9.86 -6.69 9.34
C CYS A 116 11.13 -6.86 8.49
N LEU A 117 11.30 -6.02 7.45
CA LEU A 117 12.49 -6.00 6.59
C LEU A 117 13.58 -5.06 7.13
N LEU A 118 13.23 -4.12 8.01
CA LEU A 118 14.17 -3.14 8.57
C LEU A 118 15.39 -3.79 9.24
N PRO A 119 15.27 -4.85 10.09
CA PRO A 119 16.43 -5.50 10.71
C PRO A 119 17.47 -6.00 9.72
N LEU A 120 17.06 -6.40 8.51
CA LEU A 120 17.96 -6.91 7.48
C LEU A 120 18.87 -5.81 6.89
N ILE A 121 18.42 -4.56 6.92
CA ILE A 121 19.17 -3.42 6.36
C ILE A 121 19.87 -2.57 7.42
N LEU A 122 19.53 -2.75 8.71
CA LEU A 122 20.10 -1.98 9.82
C LEU A 122 21.64 -1.90 9.79
N PRO A 123 22.40 -2.99 9.55
CA PRO A 123 23.87 -2.93 9.53
C PRO A 123 24.43 -2.07 8.38
N SER A 124 23.65 -1.91 7.30
CA SER A 124 24.04 -1.14 6.12
C SER A 124 23.65 0.34 6.21
N LEU A 125 22.82 0.71 7.19
CA LEU A 125 22.36 2.09 7.37
C LEU A 125 23.44 2.95 8.03
N LYS A 126 23.86 4.00 7.34
CA LYS A 126 24.74 5.05 7.87
C LYS A 126 23.91 6.16 8.50
N LEU A 127 23.15 5.83 9.55
CA LEU A 127 22.35 6.79 10.31
C LEU A 127 22.97 7.01 11.69
N SER A 128 23.04 8.27 12.12
CA SER A 128 23.32 8.56 13.52
C SER A 128 22.14 8.18 14.41
N ILE A 129 22.39 7.88 15.69
CA ILE A 129 21.34 7.56 16.66
C ILE A 129 20.32 8.72 16.79
N LYS A 130 20.76 9.97 16.60
CA LYS A 130 19.89 11.15 16.60
C LYS A 130 18.92 11.14 15.42
N GLU A 131 19.42 10.88 14.21
CA GLU A 131 18.59 10.77 13.00
C GLU A 131 17.62 9.59 13.10
N ALA A 132 18.09 8.42 13.55
CA ALA A 132 17.26 7.24 13.74
C ALA A 132 16.14 7.49 14.77
N SER A 133 16.47 8.10 15.92
CA SER A 133 15.49 8.46 16.95
C SER A 133 14.47 9.48 16.43
N LEU A 134 14.92 10.50 15.70
CA LEU A 134 14.03 11.51 15.12
C LEU A 134 13.07 10.88 14.10
N MET A 135 13.57 10.03 13.19
CA MET A 135 12.75 9.32 12.22
C MET A 135 11.71 8.42 12.91
N PHE A 136 12.10 7.73 13.98
CA PHE A 136 11.20 6.89 14.76
C PHE A 136 10.11 7.69 15.46
N VAL A 137 10.44 8.83 16.08
CA VAL A 137 9.45 9.72 16.72
C VAL A 137 8.50 10.32 15.70
N LEU A 138 9.02 10.80 14.55
CA LEU A 138 8.18 11.31 13.46
C LEU A 138 7.25 10.22 12.91
N TRP A 139 7.74 9.00 12.79
CA TRP A 139 6.93 7.87 12.37
C TRP A 139 5.82 7.58 13.40
N LEU A 140 6.13 7.49 14.70
CA LEU A 140 5.12 7.31 15.76
C LEU A 140 4.09 8.45 15.78
N ALA A 141 4.52 9.69 15.60
CA ALA A 141 3.64 10.85 15.54
C ALA A 141 2.68 10.76 14.34
N ALA A 142 3.19 10.35 13.16
CA ALA A 142 2.36 10.15 11.97
C ALA A 142 1.31 9.04 12.20
N GLN A 143 1.68 7.95 12.89
CA GLN A 143 0.74 6.90 13.29
C GLN A 143 -0.35 7.45 14.21
N GLY A 144 0.04 8.23 15.22
CA GLY A 144 -0.86 8.86 16.19
C GLY A 144 -1.82 9.87 15.56
N VAL A 145 -1.36 10.70 14.62
CA VAL A 145 -2.24 11.63 13.88
C VAL A 145 -3.23 10.87 13.01
N GLY A 146 -2.79 9.81 12.31
CA GLY A 146 -3.68 8.94 11.56
C GLY A 146 -4.72 8.25 12.46
N PHE A 147 -4.33 7.81 13.66
CA PHE A 147 -5.22 7.16 14.63
C PHE A 147 -6.21 8.14 15.28
N CYS A 148 -5.74 9.30 15.76
CA CYS A 148 -6.57 10.37 16.33
C CYS A 148 -7.62 10.90 15.35
N ARG A 149 -7.31 10.89 14.04
CA ARG A 149 -8.23 11.35 12.99
C ARG A 149 -9.40 10.39 12.75
N LEU A 150 -9.20 9.08 12.94
CA LEU A 150 -10.26 8.06 12.84
C LEU A 150 -11.26 8.17 13.99
N THR A 151 -10.79 8.45 15.20
CA THR A 151 -11.65 8.62 16.38
C THR A 151 -12.50 9.89 16.30
N ILE A 152 -11.91 11.03 15.87
CA ILE A 152 -12.64 12.30 15.74
C ILE A 152 -13.70 12.22 14.62
N MET A 153 -13.41 11.58 13.48
CA MET A 153 -14.39 11.43 12.40
C MET A 153 -15.53 10.47 12.73
N ASN A 154 -15.29 9.38 13.50
CA ASN A 154 -16.36 8.52 13.98
C ASN A 154 -17.27 9.24 15.00
N ILE A 155 -16.69 10.07 15.88
CA ILE A 155 -17.48 10.90 16.82
C ILE A 155 -18.34 11.93 16.06
N ILE A 156 -17.80 12.53 14.99
CA ILE A 156 -18.55 13.47 14.14
C ILE A 156 -19.61 12.73 13.30
N THR A 157 -19.36 11.56 12.75
CA THR A 157 -20.39 10.87 11.93
C THR A 157 -21.52 10.25 12.77
N MET A 158 -21.27 9.89 14.03
CA MET A 158 -22.30 9.42 14.97
C MET A 158 -23.17 10.55 15.54
N THR A 159 -22.79 11.83 15.39
CA THR A 159 -23.55 12.98 15.90
C THR A 159 -24.52 13.59 14.88
N TYR A 160 -24.47 13.20 13.60
CA TYR A 160 -25.37 13.72 12.54
C TYR A 160 -26.40 12.69 12.03
N TRP A 161 -26.46 11.51 12.65
CA TRP A 161 -27.46 10.46 12.36
C TRP A 161 -28.15 9.95 13.63
N ALA A 162 -28.47 10.88 14.54
CA ALA A 162 -29.42 10.68 15.64
C ALA A 162 -30.54 11.71 15.53
#